data_AF-C5KQL8-F1
#
_entry.id   AF-C5KQL8-F1
#
_cell.length_a   1.000
_cell.length_b   1.000
_cell.length_c   1.000
_cell.angle_alpha   90.00
_cell.angle_beta   90.00
_cell.angle_gamma   90.00
#
_symmetry.space_group_name_H-M   'P 1'
#
loop_
_entity.id
_entity.type
_entity.pdbx_description
1 polymer ?
#
loop_
_entity_poly.entity_id
_entity_poly.type
_entity_poly.pdbx_seq_one_letter_code
_entity_poly.pdbx_strand_id
1 'polypeptide(L)'
;YGAFDQVDCSNLSEETKVKFFTEHLHVDEEIRLITKGVGYFDIRDPDDKWIRIEIGSGALIILPPGIWHRFCVSEESPCLQAVRLFTNEPKWTAYPRQDSSLDKDVIEAARDDYNNNTMNVKIAA
;
A
#
# COMPACT_ATOMS: atom_id res chain seq x y z
N TYR A 1 -15.67 2.66 0.50
CA TYR A 1 -14.61 3.20 1.38
C TYR A 1 -15.25 4.13 2.38
N GLY A 2 -15.01 3.90 3.67
CA GLY A 2 -15.67 4.62 4.77
C GLY A 2 -14.90 5.83 5.30
N ALA A 3 -13.61 5.93 4.97
CA ALA A 3 -12.75 7.05 5.36
C ALA A 3 -11.69 7.32 4.29
N PHE A 4 -11.19 8.55 4.26
CA PHE A 4 -10.05 8.96 3.44
C PHE A 4 -9.28 10.10 4.12
N ASP A 5 -8.02 10.25 3.75
CA ASP A 5 -7.24 11.45 4.05
C ASP A 5 -6.30 11.78 2.89
N GLN A 6 -5.67 12.95 2.95
CA GLN A 6 -4.67 13.38 1.99
C GLN A 6 -3.30 13.47 2.65
N VAL A 7 -2.30 12.92 1.98
CA VAL A 7 -0.90 12.99 2.41
C VAL A 7 -0.06 13.74 1.40
N ASP A 8 0.87 14.53 1.92
CA ASP A 8 1.92 15.20 1.15
C ASP A 8 3.27 14.62 1.55
N CYS A 9 3.96 14.00 0.59
CA CYS A 9 5.23 13.35 0.79
C CYS A 9 6.44 14.27 0.55
N SER A 10 6.23 15.56 0.28
CA SER A 10 7.30 16.52 0.00
C SER A 10 8.25 16.73 1.19
N ASN A 11 7.78 16.49 2.42
CA ASN A 11 8.52 16.74 3.66
C ASN A 11 8.59 15.51 4.57
N LEU A 12 8.64 14.30 4.01
CA LEU A 12 8.84 13.09 4.81
C LEU A 12 10.17 13.14 5.55
N SER A 13 10.17 12.80 6.83
CA SER A 13 11.41 12.58 7.58
C SER A 13 12.18 11.38 7.01
N GLU A 14 13.51 11.37 7.16
CA GLU A 14 14.33 10.23 6.73
C GLU A 14 13.89 8.92 7.39
N GLU A 15 13.49 8.96 8.66
CA GLU A 15 12.92 7.80 9.36
C GLU A 15 11.65 7.29 8.65
N THR A 16 10.78 8.18 8.20
CA THR A 16 9.54 7.81 7.51
C THR A 16 9.83 7.23 6.12
N LYS A 17 10.78 7.82 5.38
CA LYS A 17 11.23 7.29 4.08
C LYS A 17 11.80 5.87 4.25
N VAL A 18 12.62 5.65 5.28
CA VAL A 18 13.16 4.33 5.60
C VAL A 18 12.04 3.35 5.95
N LYS A 19 11.06 3.75 6.76
CA LYS A 19 9.90 2.89 7.09
C LYS A 19 9.11 2.48 5.85
N PHE A 20 8.80 3.42 4.95
CA PHE A 20 8.07 3.12 3.72
C PHE A 20 8.86 2.23 2.75
N PHE A 21 10.18 2.40 2.70
CA PHE A 21 11.05 1.63 1.81
C PHE A 21 11.52 0.29 2.40
N THR A 22 11.36 0.08 3.71
CA THR A 22 11.57 -1.22 4.34
C THR A 22 10.46 -2.15 3.88
N GLU A 23 10.80 -3.36 3.40
CA GLU A 23 9.81 -4.33 2.95
C GLU A 23 8.84 -4.72 4.07
N HIS A 24 7.54 -4.53 3.83
CA HIS A 24 6.47 -4.77 4.79
C HIS A 24 5.19 -5.28 4.12
N LEU A 25 4.22 -5.64 4.94
CA LEU A 25 2.84 -5.91 4.52
C LEU A 25 1.84 -5.22 5.45
N HIS A 26 0.59 -5.21 5.00
CA HIS A 26 -0.57 -4.81 5.77
C HIS A 26 -1.59 -5.95 5.81
N VAL A 27 -2.40 -6.01 6.86
CA VAL A 27 -3.54 -6.96 6.98
C VAL A 27 -4.84 -6.40 6.40
N ASP A 28 -4.79 -5.16 5.93
CA ASP A 28 -5.85 -4.46 5.20
C ASP A 28 -5.33 -4.06 3.82
N GLU A 29 -6.22 -3.65 2.91
CA GLU A 29 -5.83 -3.10 1.61
C GLU A 29 -4.99 -1.83 1.77
N GLU A 30 -3.92 -1.70 0.97
CA GLU A 30 -3.24 -0.42 0.79
C GLU A 30 -3.74 0.26 -0.48
N ILE A 31 -4.55 1.31 -0.30
CA ILE A 31 -5.19 2.03 -1.39
C ILE A 31 -4.64 3.45 -1.48
N ARG A 32 -4.16 3.82 -2.67
CA ARG A 32 -3.60 5.15 -2.95
C ARG A 32 -4.09 5.67 -4.29
N LEU A 33 -4.71 6.84 -4.27
CA LEU A 33 -4.96 7.65 -5.46
C LEU A 33 -3.91 8.76 -5.50
N ILE A 34 -2.99 8.71 -6.46
CA ILE A 34 -1.96 9.74 -6.58
C ILE A 34 -2.58 10.98 -7.20
N THR A 35 -2.49 12.11 -6.51
CA THR A 35 -3.02 13.39 -6.98
C THR A 35 -1.93 14.25 -7.62
N LYS A 36 -0.66 14.05 -7.24
CA LYS A 36 0.50 14.78 -7.78
C LYS A 36 1.77 13.97 -7.65
N GLY A 37 2.75 14.23 -8.52
CA GLY A 37 4.10 13.67 -8.46
C GLY A 37 4.19 12.23 -8.98
N VAL A 38 5.34 11.60 -8.72
CA VAL A 38 5.66 10.24 -9.16
C VAL A 38 6.28 9.47 -7.99
N GLY A 39 5.90 8.20 -7.86
CA GLY A 39 6.47 7.28 -6.88
C GLY A 39 6.58 5.87 -7.43
N TYR A 40 7.14 4.99 -6.63
CA TYR A 40 7.34 3.59 -6.98
C TYR A 40 6.81 2.69 -5.88
N PHE A 41 5.99 1.72 -6.28
CA PHE A 41 5.69 0.56 -5.46
C PHE A 41 6.50 -0.61 -5.98
N ASP A 42 7.34 -1.19 -5.12
CA ASP A 42 7.94 -2.48 -5.41
C ASP A 42 7.10 -3.56 -4.72
N ILE A 43 6.71 -4.59 -5.46
CA ILE A 43 5.95 -5.74 -4.94
C ILE A 43 6.69 -7.05 -5.23
N ARG A 44 6.45 -8.07 -4.41
CA ARG A 44 6.94 -9.43 -4.68
C ARG A 44 6.00 -10.19 -5.60
N ASP A 45 6.57 -10.83 -6.62
CA ASP A 45 5.89 -11.83 -7.44
C ASP A 45 5.84 -13.21 -6.73
N PRO A 46 5.18 -14.23 -7.31
CA PRO A 46 5.14 -15.58 -6.73
C PRO A 46 6.51 -16.27 -6.56
N ASP A 47 7.53 -15.85 -7.32
CA ASP A 47 8.91 -16.34 -7.23
C ASP A 47 9.77 -15.51 -6.25
N ASP A 48 9.13 -14.64 -5.46
CA ASP A 48 9.77 -13.69 -4.55
C ASP A 48 10.73 -12.71 -5.25
N LYS A 49 10.47 -12.36 -6.52
CA LYS A 49 11.23 -11.34 -7.26
C LYS A 49 10.53 -9.98 -7.18
N TRP A 50 11.32 -8.92 -7.20
CA TRP A 50 10.79 -7.55 -7.21
C TRP A 50 10.22 -7.18 -8.57
N ILE A 51 8.98 -6.67 -8.57
CA ILE A 51 8.38 -5.94 -9.68
C ILE A 51 8.23 -4.49 -9.22
N ARG A 52 8.81 -3.55 -9.98
CA ARG A 52 8.65 -2.11 -9.76
C ARG A 52 7.49 -1.58 -10.58
N ILE A 53 6.57 -0.89 -9.91
CA ILE A 53 5.43 -0.20 -10.50
C ILE A 53 5.64 1.30 -10.31
N GLU A 54 5.84 2.01 -11.40
CA GLU A 54 5.80 3.48 -11.40
C GLU A 54 4.34 3.94 -11.32
N ILE A 55 4.07 4.91 -10.45
CA ILE A 55 2.75 5.49 -10.28
C ILE A 55 2.82 7.01 -10.31
N GLY A 56 1.96 7.62 -11.12
CA GLY A 56 1.88 9.07 -11.30
C GLY A 56 0.48 9.64 -11.04
N SER A 57 0.34 10.96 -11.14
CA SER A 57 -0.93 11.67 -10.94
C SER A 57 -2.09 11.05 -11.75
N GLY A 58 -3.23 10.85 -11.09
CA GLY A 58 -4.44 10.23 -11.64
C GLY A 58 -4.49 8.71 -11.47
N ALA A 59 -3.40 8.05 -11.11
CA ALA A 59 -3.38 6.61 -10.93
C ALA A 59 -3.92 6.19 -9.55
N LEU A 60 -4.76 5.16 -9.55
CA LEU A 60 -5.25 4.45 -8.38
C LEU A 60 -4.55 3.10 -8.30
N ILE A 61 -3.92 2.81 -7.17
CA ILE A 61 -3.38 1.48 -6.85
C ILE A 61 -4.09 0.93 -5.61
N ILE A 62 -4.37 -0.37 -5.66
CA ILE A 62 -4.94 -1.16 -4.57
C ILE A 62 -4.01 -2.37 -4.41
N LEU A 63 -3.31 -2.43 -3.29
CA LEU A 63 -2.50 -3.58 -2.92
C LEU A 63 -3.32 -4.48 -1.99
N PRO A 64 -3.46 -5.78 -2.29
CA PRO A 64 -4.25 -6.69 -1.47
C PRO A 64 -3.57 -6.96 -0.11
N PRO A 65 -4.33 -7.33 0.93
CA PRO A 65 -3.77 -7.74 2.21
C PRO A 65 -2.70 -8.82 2.06
N GLY A 66 -1.63 -8.69 2.85
CA GLY A 66 -0.56 -9.66 2.92
C GLY A 66 0.42 -9.67 1.75
N ILE A 67 0.32 -8.77 0.77
CA ILE A 67 1.36 -8.65 -0.27
C ILE A 67 2.61 -7.98 0.31
N TRP A 68 3.78 -8.57 0.06
CA TRP A 68 5.06 -7.94 0.41
C TRP A 68 5.34 -6.80 -0.56
N HIS A 69 5.50 -5.61 0.00
CA HIS A 69 5.73 -4.41 -0.77
C HIS A 69 6.59 -3.39 -0.04
N ARG A 70 6.97 -2.35 -0.77
CA ARG A 70 7.59 -1.13 -0.24
C ARG A 70 7.31 0.04 -1.17
N PHE A 71 7.43 1.25 -0.64
CA PHE A 71 7.16 2.48 -1.38
C PHE A 71 8.34 3.46 -1.27
N CYS A 72 8.64 4.14 -2.37
CA CYS A 72 9.46 5.35 -2.35
C CYS A 72 8.93 6.41 -3.31
N VAL A 73 9.24 7.68 -3.00
CA VAL A 73 8.96 8.81 -3.88
C VAL A 73 10.09 8.92 -4.92
N SER A 74 9.77 9.34 -6.14
CA SER A 74 10.79 9.62 -7.15
C SER A 74 11.69 10.77 -6.71
N GLU A 75 13.01 10.58 -6.84
CA GLU A 75 13.99 11.66 -6.61
C GLU A 75 13.82 12.81 -7.61
N GLU A 76 13.36 12.51 -8.82
CA GLU A 76 13.12 13.49 -9.88
C GLU A 76 11.82 14.30 -9.68
N SER A 77 10.89 13.77 -8.88
CA SER A 77 9.61 14.42 -8.59
C SER A 77 9.22 14.23 -7.11
N PRO A 78 9.93 14.91 -6.18
CA PRO A 78 9.78 14.68 -4.73
C PRO A 78 8.45 15.20 -4.15
N CYS A 79 7.60 15.82 -4.97
CA CYS A 79 6.35 16.46 -4.54
C CYS A 79 5.12 15.54 -4.64
N LEU A 80 5.29 14.25 -4.31
CA LEU A 80 4.20 13.29 -4.39
C LEU A 80 3.11 13.61 -3.37
N GLN A 81 1.87 13.66 -3.84
CA GLN A 81 0.68 13.79 -3.01
C GLN A 81 -0.28 12.65 -3.35
N ALA A 82 -0.93 12.10 -2.33
CA ALA A 82 -1.86 11.00 -2.51
C ALA A 82 -3.07 11.16 -1.59
N VAL A 83 -4.22 10.70 -2.07
CA VAL A 83 -5.38 10.39 -1.24
C VAL A 83 -5.26 8.93 -0.83
N ARG A 84 -5.36 8.66 0.47
CA ARG A 84 -5.39 7.31 1.03
C ARG A 84 -6.84 6.96 1.31
N LEU A 85 -7.29 5.79 0.86
CA LEU A 85 -8.66 5.32 1.07
C LEU A 85 -8.66 4.12 2.03
N PHE A 86 -9.68 4.02 2.87
CA PHE A 86 -9.87 2.90 3.79
C PHE A 86 -11.26 2.30 3.67
N THR A 87 -11.32 0.99 3.78
CA THR A 87 -12.58 0.27 3.89
C THR A 87 -13.22 0.52 5.26
N ASN A 88 -12.42 0.53 6.33
CA ASN A 88 -12.84 0.77 7.73
C ASN A 88 -12.06 1.93 8.36
N GLU A 89 -12.08 2.06 9.69
CA GLU A 89 -11.20 3.00 10.40
C GLU A 89 -9.72 2.77 9.99
N PRO A 90 -8.94 3.85 9.80
CA PRO A 90 -7.60 3.75 9.25
C PRO A 90 -6.68 2.94 10.18
N LYS A 91 -6.28 1.76 9.71
CA LYS A 91 -5.24 0.93 10.34
C LYS A 91 -3.98 0.99 9.50
N TRP A 92 -2.90 1.45 10.12
CA TRP A 92 -1.62 1.76 9.46
C TRP A 92 -0.51 0.77 9.78
N THR A 93 -0.82 -0.30 10.49
CA THR A 93 0.21 -1.18 11.02
C THR A 93 0.92 -1.86 9.87
N ALA A 94 2.15 -1.41 9.61
CA ALA A 94 3.09 -2.06 8.73
C ALA A 94 3.79 -3.15 9.53
N TYR A 95 3.82 -4.35 8.98
CA TYR A 95 4.54 -5.48 9.55
C TYR A 95 5.78 -5.73 8.69
N PRO A 96 6.98 -5.35 9.16
CA PRO A 96 8.22 -5.57 8.43
C PRO A 96 8.45 -7.06 8.21
N ARG A 97 8.93 -7.45 7.03
CA ARG A 97 9.15 -8.88 6.69
C ARG A 97 10.13 -9.60 7.62
N GLN A 98 11.07 -8.84 8.19
CA GLN A 98 12.08 -9.35 9.12
C GLN A 98 11.53 -9.55 10.54
N ASP A 99 10.35 -9.02 10.84
CA ASP A 99 9.70 -9.16 12.12
C ASP A 99 8.73 -10.34 12.11
N SER A 100 8.94 -11.31 13.00
CA SER A 100 8.05 -12.47 13.17
C SER A 100 6.92 -12.22 14.18
N SER A 101 6.65 -10.95 14.52
CA SER A 101 5.61 -10.57 15.48
C SER A 101 4.18 -10.80 14.97
N LEU A 102 3.97 -10.84 13.66
CA LEU A 102 2.65 -11.11 13.07
C LEU A 102 2.44 -12.60 12.85
N ASP A 103 1.31 -13.11 13.36
CA ASP A 103 0.88 -14.48 13.14
C ASP A 103 0.50 -14.71 11.66
N LYS A 104 1.00 -15.81 11.09
CA LYS A 104 0.71 -16.19 9.71
C LYS A 104 -0.77 -16.46 9.48
N ASP A 105 -1.47 -16.96 10.51
CA ASP A 105 -2.91 -17.25 10.43
C ASP A 105 -3.72 -15.96 10.26
N VAL A 106 -3.24 -14.83 10.80
CA VAL A 106 -3.86 -13.52 10.62
C VAL A 106 -3.72 -13.03 9.18
N ILE A 107 -2.55 -13.24 8.57
CA ILE A 107 -2.30 -12.86 7.17
C ILE A 107 -3.17 -13.70 6.24
N GLU A 108 -3.25 -15.01 6.48
CA GLU A 108 -4.04 -15.91 5.65
C GLU A 108 -5.53 -15.60 5.76
N ALA A 109 -6.05 -15.38 6.97
CA ALA A 109 -7.44 -14.96 7.17
C ALA A 109 -7.77 -13.65 6.44
N ALA A 110 -6.86 -12.67 6.44
CA ALA A 110 -7.05 -11.41 5.71
C ALA A 110 -7.09 -11.61 4.18
N ARG A 111 -6.25 -12.50 3.65
CA ARG A 111 -6.25 -12.86 2.23
C ARG A 111 -7.50 -13.61 1.82
N ASP A 112 -7.94 -14.56 2.65
CA ASP A 112 -9.15 -15.34 2.40
C ASP A 112 -10.39 -14.45 2.43
N ASP A 113 -10.53 -13.56 3.42
CA ASP A 113 -11.62 -12.59 3.46
C ASP A 113 -11.63 -11.71 2.20
N TYR A 114 -10.46 -11.18 1.81
CA TYR A 114 -10.33 -10.38 0.60
C TYR A 114 -10.74 -11.17 -0.65
N ASN A 115 -10.24 -12.39 -0.85
CA ASN A 115 -10.55 -13.19 -2.05
C ASN A 115 -12.03 -13.61 -2.09
N ASN A 116 -12.64 -13.90 -0.95
CA ASN A 116 -14.02 -14.35 -0.87
C ASN A 116 -15.03 -13.19 -0.95
N ASN A 117 -14.68 -11.99 -0.46
CA ASN A 117 -15.60 -10.84 -0.41
C ASN A 117 -15.44 -9.86 -1.58
N THR A 118 -14.27 -9.81 -2.23
CA THR A 118 -14.01 -8.92 -3.38
C THR A 118 -14.67 -9.40 -4.67
N MET A 119 -15.23 -10.61 -4.67
CA MET A 119 -16.07 -11.15 -5.76
C MET A 119 -17.46 -10.49 -5.88
N ASN A 120 -17.81 -9.53 -5.00
CA ASN A 120 -18.98 -8.68 -5.19
C ASN A 120 -18.61 -7.47 -6.06
N VAL A 121 -18.69 -7.67 -7.38
CA VAL A 121 -18.64 -6.61 -8.40
C VAL A 121 -19.57 -5.47 -8.02
N LYS A 122 -19.02 -4.34 -7.55
CA LYS A 122 -19.76 -3.09 -7.38
C LYS A 122 -19.64 -2.29 -8.68
N ILE A 123 -20.52 -2.58 -9.63
CA ILE A 123 -20.80 -1.67 -10.75
C ILE A 123 -21.60 -0.51 -10.14
N ALA A 124 -20.95 0.64 -9.96
CA ALA A 124 -21.66 1.89 -9.82
C ALA A 124 -21.94 2.42 -11.23
N ALA A 125 -23.22 2.43 -11.60
CA ALA A 125 -23.74 3.17 -12.75
C ALA A 125 -23.98 4.64 -12.36
#